data_AF-A0A973HW53-F1
#
_entry.id   AF-A0A973HW53-F1
#
_cell.length_a   1.000
_cell.length_b   1.000
_cell.length_c   1.000
_cell.angle_alpha   90.00
_cell.angle_beta   90.00
_cell.angle_gamma   90.00
#
_symmetry.space_group_name_H-M   'P 1'
#
loop_
_entity.id
_entity.type
_entity.pdbx_description
1 polymer ?
#
loop_
_entity_poly.entity_id
_entity_poly.type
_entity_poly.pdbx_seq_one_letter_code
_entity_poly.pdbx_strand_id
1 'polypeptide(L)'
;MKEALQKNIQPYVARMISSMTVLKMKRHAHEFKRRLLLQPHKVEIYLRINDPYSYLLVQVLAELEQRFAVAMSFKTIEKLQDEMYPEGEMWHANAFIDAQHLADLYQLHWPSQSPKQVSVRVRQGSRLLLQIEDRSKVTNGSYWSDVECIFKQYWFQLPLDEIQKGLERSAWEGRLLANERTLADKGHYMSAMMFYGGEWYWGLDRLDHLESRLNYLGLGDDQLPFNKTYNQLCHSRPLTASDSRHKKLTLYFSIRSPYSHLGLQQAIKMAKHYRLKLDIKPVLPMVMRGLSVPKRKKMYIFHDTKREAQKLGIDYGFVADPLGEGVNRCYSLFKYAQNLGCEQEYLLTY
;
A
#
# COMPACT_ATOMS: atom_id res chain seq x y z
N MET A 1 11.21 34.85 11.25
CA MET A 1 12.51 34.16 11.33
C MET A 1 12.40 32.65 11.52
N LYS A 2 11.69 32.14 12.55
CA LYS A 2 11.58 30.69 12.84
C LYS A 2 10.94 29.88 11.71
N GLU A 3 9.87 30.38 11.09
CA GLU A 3 9.20 29.69 9.96
C GLU A 3 10.04 29.66 8.67
N ALA A 4 10.77 30.73 8.38
CA ALA A 4 11.65 30.79 7.21
C ALA A 4 12.85 29.83 7.36
N LEU A 5 13.43 29.78 8.57
CA LEU A 5 14.50 28.84 8.90
C LEU A 5 14.00 27.38 8.82
N GLN A 6 12.79 27.12 9.33
CA GLN A 6 12.17 25.80 9.22
C GLN A 6 11.93 25.39 7.76
N LYS A 7 11.41 26.29 6.91
CA LYS A 7 11.21 26.03 5.47
C LYS A 7 12.51 25.76 4.72
N ASN A 8 13.61 26.41 5.11
CA ASN A 8 14.92 26.22 4.45
C ASN A 8 15.64 24.95 4.90
N ILE A 9 15.46 24.52 6.15
CA ILE A 9 16.13 23.32 6.71
C ILE A 9 15.32 22.04 6.47
N GLN A 10 13.99 22.13 6.51
CA GLN A 10 13.09 20.98 6.38
C GLN A 10 13.39 20.08 5.17
N PRO A 11 13.65 20.58 3.95
CA PRO A 11 13.91 19.73 2.80
C PRO A 11 15.16 18.86 2.97
N TYR A 12 16.21 19.40 3.60
CA TYR A 12 17.46 18.69 3.87
C TYR A 12 17.28 17.62 4.95
N VAL A 13 16.58 17.96 6.04
CA VAL A 13 16.27 17.01 7.11
C VAL A 13 15.37 15.88 6.59
N ALA A 14 14.34 16.22 5.81
CA ALA A 14 13.46 15.23 5.19
C ALA A 14 14.25 14.29 4.28
N ARG A 15 15.13 14.83 3.42
CA ARG A 15 16.01 14.05 2.52
C ARG A 15 16.97 13.15 3.29
N MET A 16 17.52 13.62 4.41
CA MET A 16 18.42 12.81 5.25
C MET A 16 17.66 11.63 5.90
N ILE A 17 16.52 11.91 6.55
CA ILE A 17 15.72 10.90 7.26
C ILE A 17 15.16 9.83 6.32
N SER A 18 14.86 10.20 5.07
CA SER A 18 14.43 9.26 4.03
C SER A 18 15.57 8.70 3.18
N SER A 19 16.83 9.00 3.51
CA SER A 19 17.96 8.50 2.72
C SER A 19 18.07 6.98 2.81
N MET A 20 18.52 6.36 1.71
CA MET A 20 18.76 4.93 1.67
C MET A 20 19.88 4.48 2.62
N THR A 21 20.82 5.37 2.92
CA THR A 21 21.86 5.14 3.92
C THR A 21 21.23 4.95 5.30
N VAL A 22 20.35 5.87 5.74
CA VAL A 22 19.65 5.74 7.03
C VAL A 22 18.77 4.50 7.05
N LEU A 23 18.06 4.19 5.96
CA LEU A 23 17.25 2.98 5.88
C LEU A 23 18.11 1.71 6.02
N LYS A 24 19.22 1.62 5.28
CA LYS A 24 20.17 0.50 5.38
C LYS A 24 20.72 0.38 6.79
N MET A 25 21.13 1.48 7.43
CA MET A 25 21.60 1.47 8.82
C MET A 25 20.55 0.90 9.78
N LYS A 26 19.28 1.31 9.65
CA LYS A 26 18.17 0.75 10.44
C LYS A 26 17.99 -0.74 10.21
N ARG A 27 18.08 -1.21 8.96
CA ARG A 27 18.02 -2.64 8.62
C ARG A 27 19.17 -3.41 9.27
N HIS A 28 20.41 -2.94 9.17
CA HIS A 28 21.56 -3.59 9.78
C HIS A 28 21.45 -3.64 11.31
N ALA A 29 21.02 -2.55 11.95
CA ALA A 29 20.80 -2.52 13.39
C ALA A 29 19.70 -3.50 13.83
N HIS A 30 18.61 -3.60 13.06
CA HIS A 30 17.56 -4.59 13.30
C HIS A 30 18.10 -6.02 13.21
N GLU A 31 18.80 -6.37 12.13
CA GLU A 31 19.33 -7.72 11.94
C GLU A 31 20.41 -8.09 12.96
N PHE A 32 21.26 -7.13 13.35
CA PHE A 32 22.22 -7.32 14.42
C PHE A 32 21.51 -7.64 15.74
N LYS A 33 20.51 -6.84 16.13
CA LYS A 33 19.71 -7.07 17.34
C LYS A 33 18.99 -8.43 17.28
N ARG A 34 18.39 -8.78 16.14
CA ARG A 34 17.70 -10.06 15.94
C ARG A 34 18.64 -11.24 16.16
N ARG A 35 19.83 -11.22 15.55
CA ARG A 35 20.85 -12.28 15.71
C ARG A 35 21.36 -12.37 17.14
N LEU A 36 21.64 -11.22 17.77
CA LEU A 36 22.09 -11.15 19.17
C LEU A 36 21.06 -11.77 20.13
N LEU A 37 19.77 -11.56 19.86
CA LEU A 37 18.66 -12.08 20.67
C LEU A 37 18.15 -13.47 20.20
N LEU A 38 18.82 -14.10 19.23
CA LEU A 38 18.43 -15.39 18.63
C LEU A 38 16.96 -15.43 18.17
N GLN A 39 16.44 -14.31 17.70
CA GLN A 39 15.05 -14.19 17.27
C GLN A 39 14.88 -14.70 15.83
N PRO A 40 13.77 -15.40 15.50
CA PRO A 40 13.48 -15.75 14.12
C PRO A 40 13.17 -14.49 13.30
N HIS A 41 13.24 -14.60 11.98
CA HIS A 41 12.66 -13.60 11.09
C HIS A 41 11.15 -13.64 11.24
N LYS A 42 10.54 -12.55 11.74
CA LYS A 42 9.10 -12.50 12.02
C LYS A 42 8.40 -11.42 11.20
N VAL A 43 7.36 -11.81 10.48
CA VAL A 43 6.44 -10.91 9.77
C VAL A 43 5.12 -10.85 10.53
N GLU A 44 4.67 -9.64 10.86
CA GLU A 44 3.36 -9.41 11.49
C GLU A 44 2.40 -8.82 10.47
N ILE A 45 1.23 -9.43 10.31
CA ILE A 45 0.28 -9.12 9.24
C ILE A 45 -1.01 -8.57 9.86
N TYR A 46 -1.61 -7.56 9.26
CA TYR A 46 -2.90 -7.01 9.70
C TYR A 46 -3.95 -7.26 8.64
N LEU A 47 -4.94 -8.07 8.97
CA LEU A 47 -5.98 -8.53 8.05
C LEU A 47 -7.35 -8.02 8.47
N ARG A 48 -8.15 -7.66 7.47
CA ARG A 48 -9.55 -7.26 7.64
C ARG A 48 -10.40 -8.03 6.65
N ILE A 49 -11.44 -8.71 7.13
CA ILE A 49 -12.19 -9.68 6.32
C ILE A 49 -12.80 -9.07 5.05
N ASN A 50 -13.28 -7.82 5.13
CA ASN A 50 -13.88 -7.07 4.02
C ASN A 50 -12.92 -6.10 3.35
N ASP A 51 -11.62 -6.35 3.44
CA ASP A 51 -10.63 -5.64 2.65
C ASP A 51 -10.23 -6.44 1.41
N PRO A 52 -10.48 -5.94 0.19
CA PRO A 52 -10.12 -6.63 -1.05
C PRO A 52 -8.67 -7.09 -1.09
N TYR A 53 -7.74 -6.22 -0.67
CA TYR A 53 -6.32 -6.51 -0.69
C TYR A 53 -5.92 -7.53 0.38
N SER A 54 -6.65 -7.62 1.51
CA SER A 54 -6.41 -8.65 2.51
C SER A 54 -6.76 -10.03 1.94
N TYR A 55 -7.83 -10.14 1.13
CA TYR A 55 -8.17 -11.40 0.49
C TYR A 55 -7.15 -11.85 -0.56
N LEU A 56 -6.68 -10.92 -1.39
CA LEU A 56 -5.61 -11.24 -2.34
C LEU A 56 -4.34 -11.68 -1.61
N LEU A 57 -3.99 -10.99 -0.51
CA LEU A 57 -2.80 -11.29 0.26
C LEU A 57 -2.86 -12.70 0.88
N VAL A 58 -3.97 -13.11 1.49
CA VAL A 58 -4.03 -14.41 2.19
C VAL A 58 -3.83 -15.61 1.28
N GLN A 59 -4.17 -15.50 -0.01
CA GLN A 59 -3.98 -16.56 -1.00
C GLN A 59 -2.49 -16.86 -1.28
N VAL A 60 -1.58 -15.96 -0.90
CA VAL A 60 -0.14 -16.12 -1.18
C VAL A 60 0.71 -16.24 0.10
N LEU A 61 0.12 -16.09 1.29
CA LEU A 61 0.88 -16.10 2.56
C LEU A 61 1.50 -17.46 2.87
N ALA A 62 0.82 -18.57 2.56
CA ALA A 62 1.35 -19.91 2.81
C ALA A 62 2.64 -20.17 2.00
N GLU A 63 2.62 -19.83 0.71
CA GLU A 63 3.78 -19.94 -0.18
C GLU A 63 4.92 -19.03 0.29
N LEU A 64 4.62 -17.77 0.63
CA LEU A 64 5.63 -16.83 1.11
C LEU A 64 6.27 -17.26 2.43
N GLU A 65 5.49 -17.76 3.38
CA GLU A 65 5.99 -18.28 4.66
C GLU A 65 6.97 -19.44 4.43
N GLN A 66 6.58 -20.39 3.57
CA GLN A 66 7.42 -21.53 3.23
C GLN A 66 8.67 -21.13 2.45
N ARG A 67 8.52 -20.31 1.40
CA ARG A 67 9.63 -19.96 0.49
C ARG A 67 10.76 -19.20 1.19
N PHE A 68 10.42 -18.33 2.14
CA PHE A 68 11.44 -17.54 2.87
C PHE A 68 11.79 -18.10 4.25
N ALA A 69 11.18 -19.21 4.68
CA ALA A 69 11.37 -19.80 6.01
C ALA A 69 11.27 -18.76 7.15
N VAL A 70 10.31 -17.84 7.04
CA VAL A 70 10.04 -16.80 8.05
C VAL A 70 8.88 -17.22 8.94
N ALA A 71 8.87 -16.78 10.19
CA ALA A 71 7.69 -16.93 11.04
C ALA A 71 6.67 -15.84 10.68
N MET A 72 5.46 -16.20 10.29
CA MET A 72 4.40 -15.23 10.08
C MET A 72 3.37 -15.30 11.20
N SER A 73 2.76 -14.15 11.51
CA SER A 73 1.66 -14.05 12.46
C SER A 73 0.70 -12.98 11.98
N PHE A 74 -0.60 -13.14 12.17
CA PHE A 74 -1.56 -12.11 11.81
C PHE A 74 -2.33 -11.57 13.01
N LYS A 75 -2.90 -10.38 12.81
CA LYS A 75 -3.81 -9.69 13.71
C LYS A 75 -5.06 -9.32 12.93
N THR A 76 -6.20 -9.72 13.47
CA THR A 76 -7.50 -9.33 12.92
C THR A 76 -7.83 -7.91 13.35
N ILE A 77 -8.22 -7.08 12.39
CA ILE A 77 -8.79 -5.74 12.62
C ILE A 77 -10.15 -5.65 11.91
N GLU A 78 -11.02 -4.76 12.37
CA GLU A 78 -12.35 -4.60 11.77
C GLU A 78 -12.61 -3.16 11.32
N LYS A 79 -12.23 -2.18 12.15
CA LYS A 79 -12.51 -0.77 11.91
C LYS A 79 -11.35 -0.07 11.23
N LEU A 80 -11.70 0.81 10.31
CA LEU A 80 -10.79 1.81 9.76
C LEU A 80 -11.06 3.15 10.47
N GLN A 81 -10.05 4.02 10.51
CA GLN A 81 -10.18 5.35 11.10
C GLN A 81 -10.77 6.30 10.06
N ASP A 82 -11.94 6.87 10.31
CA ASP A 82 -12.67 7.71 9.34
C ASP A 82 -11.82 8.87 8.79
N GLU A 83 -11.00 9.50 9.64
CA GLU A 83 -10.07 10.57 9.23
C GLU A 83 -9.02 10.15 8.19
N MET A 84 -8.75 8.85 8.07
CA MET A 84 -7.82 8.29 7.08
C MET A 84 -8.50 7.99 5.74
N TYR A 85 -9.84 7.89 5.73
CA TYR A 85 -10.69 7.49 4.59
C TYR A 85 -11.87 8.45 4.39
N PRO A 86 -11.65 9.70 3.94
CA PRO A 86 -12.73 10.68 3.78
C PRO A 86 -13.91 10.26 2.90
N GLU A 87 -13.70 9.34 1.96
CA GLU A 87 -14.70 8.83 1.03
C GLU A 87 -14.69 7.29 1.06
N GLY A 88 -14.99 6.72 2.23
CA GLY A 88 -14.84 5.28 2.50
C GLY A 88 -15.60 4.38 1.52
N GLU A 89 -16.84 4.73 1.17
CA GLU A 89 -17.64 3.93 0.22
C GLU A 89 -17.03 3.93 -1.19
N MET A 90 -16.62 5.10 -1.70
CA MET A 90 -15.95 5.21 -3.00
C MET A 90 -14.61 4.49 -2.98
N TRP A 91 -13.87 4.56 -1.87
CA TRP A 91 -12.61 3.82 -1.70
C TRP A 91 -12.85 2.31 -1.79
N HIS A 92 -13.87 1.79 -1.10
CA HIS A 92 -14.22 0.36 -1.14
C HIS A 92 -14.66 -0.08 -2.54
N ALA A 93 -15.50 0.71 -3.22
CA ALA A 93 -15.93 0.42 -4.58
C ALA A 93 -14.74 0.36 -5.56
N ASN A 94 -13.84 1.35 -5.49
CA ASN A 94 -12.63 1.37 -6.31
C ASN A 94 -11.69 0.20 -5.98
N ALA A 95 -11.48 -0.08 -4.68
CA ALA A 95 -10.63 -1.18 -4.23
C ALA A 95 -11.13 -2.56 -4.70
N PHE A 96 -12.45 -2.75 -4.83
CA PHE A 96 -13.01 -3.99 -5.38
C PHE A 96 -12.64 -4.17 -6.86
N ILE A 97 -12.73 -3.10 -7.65
CA ILE A 97 -12.37 -3.11 -9.09
C ILE A 97 -10.86 -3.32 -9.25
N ASP A 98 -10.04 -2.61 -8.46
CA ASP A 98 -8.60 -2.73 -8.50
C ASP A 98 -8.12 -4.13 -8.11
N ALA A 99 -8.74 -4.72 -7.07
CA ALA A 99 -8.45 -6.09 -6.66
C ALA A 99 -8.79 -7.13 -7.73
N GLN A 100 -9.83 -6.92 -8.55
CA GLN A 100 -10.09 -7.77 -9.72
C GLN A 100 -8.91 -7.71 -10.70
N HIS A 101 -8.40 -6.51 -11.02
CA HIS A 101 -7.26 -6.38 -11.93
C HIS A 101 -5.99 -7.04 -11.38
N LEU A 102 -5.72 -6.91 -10.09
CA LEU A 102 -4.60 -7.60 -9.43
C LEU A 102 -4.80 -9.12 -9.41
N ALA A 103 -6.02 -9.58 -9.12
CA ALA A 103 -6.35 -11.01 -9.14
C ALA A 103 -6.11 -11.61 -10.53
N ASP A 104 -6.57 -10.95 -11.59
CA ASP A 104 -6.35 -11.39 -12.97
C ASP A 104 -4.84 -11.44 -13.31
N LEU A 105 -4.10 -10.40 -12.90
CA LEU A 105 -2.66 -10.28 -13.15
C LEU A 105 -1.84 -11.41 -12.49
N TYR A 106 -2.24 -11.78 -11.27
CA TYR A 106 -1.57 -12.80 -10.47
C TYR A 106 -2.26 -14.17 -10.48
N GLN A 107 -3.33 -14.32 -11.27
CA GLN A 107 -4.13 -15.55 -11.39
C GLN A 107 -4.70 -16.03 -10.04
N LEU A 108 -5.18 -15.10 -9.23
CA LEU A 108 -5.79 -15.35 -7.92
C LEU A 108 -7.31 -15.43 -8.02
N HIS A 109 -7.94 -16.05 -7.02
CA HIS A 109 -9.39 -16.16 -6.95
C HIS A 109 -10.02 -14.83 -6.52
N TRP A 110 -11.01 -14.37 -7.28
CA TRP A 110 -11.75 -13.16 -6.97
C TRP A 110 -13.23 -13.29 -7.37
N PRO A 111 -14.19 -12.82 -6.54
CA PRO A 111 -15.61 -12.93 -6.87
C PRO A 111 -16.03 -11.88 -7.91
N SER A 112 -17.04 -12.22 -8.71
CA SER A 112 -17.64 -11.31 -9.70
C SER A 112 -18.51 -10.21 -9.08
N GLN A 113 -18.92 -10.36 -7.82
CA GLN A 113 -19.76 -9.41 -7.10
C GLN A 113 -19.28 -9.23 -5.66
N SER A 114 -19.40 -8.00 -5.16
CA SER A 114 -19.12 -7.69 -3.75
C SER A 114 -20.15 -8.37 -2.82
N PRO A 115 -19.74 -8.83 -1.62
CA PRO A 115 -20.65 -9.48 -0.67
C PRO A 115 -21.86 -8.65 -0.25
N LYS A 116 -23.03 -9.31 -0.14
CA LYS A 116 -24.26 -8.75 0.44
C LYS A 116 -24.26 -8.86 1.97
N GLN A 117 -25.14 -8.09 2.64
CA GLN A 117 -25.28 -8.10 4.12
C GLN A 117 -23.95 -7.89 4.86
N VAL A 118 -23.16 -6.92 4.38
CA VAL A 118 -21.76 -6.70 4.74
C VAL A 118 -21.54 -6.68 6.26
N SER A 119 -22.35 -5.96 7.03
CA SER A 119 -22.13 -5.78 8.47
C SER A 119 -22.24 -7.08 9.30
N VAL A 120 -23.16 -7.98 8.95
CA VAL A 120 -23.34 -9.26 9.66
C VAL A 120 -22.20 -10.21 9.30
N ARG A 121 -21.92 -10.35 8.00
CA ARG A 121 -20.85 -11.24 7.51
C ARG A 121 -19.46 -10.78 7.94
N VAL A 122 -19.21 -9.48 8.01
CA VAL A 122 -17.97 -8.91 8.54
C VAL A 122 -17.77 -9.37 9.98
N ARG A 123 -18.76 -9.18 10.85
CA ARG A 123 -18.64 -9.60 12.26
C ARG A 123 -18.43 -11.10 12.41
N GLN A 124 -19.11 -11.92 11.60
CA GLN A 124 -18.92 -13.38 11.62
C GLN A 124 -17.50 -13.77 11.19
N GLY A 125 -17.04 -13.27 10.04
CA GLY A 125 -15.71 -13.55 9.53
C GLY A 125 -14.59 -13.03 10.43
N SER A 126 -14.70 -11.80 10.97
CA SER A 126 -13.76 -11.24 11.95
C SER A 126 -13.64 -12.16 13.18
N ARG A 127 -14.75 -12.73 13.67
CA ARG A 127 -14.74 -13.64 14.82
C ARG A 127 -14.05 -14.97 14.52
N LEU A 128 -14.29 -15.55 13.35
CA LEU A 128 -13.60 -16.77 12.92
C LEU A 128 -12.08 -16.52 12.77
N LEU A 129 -11.69 -15.37 12.19
CA LEU A 129 -10.28 -14.97 12.11
C LEU A 129 -9.63 -14.81 13.49
N LEU A 130 -10.32 -14.22 14.47
CA LEU A 130 -9.84 -14.10 15.84
C LEU A 130 -9.63 -15.47 16.51
N GLN A 131 -10.50 -16.45 16.25
CA GLN A 131 -10.34 -17.80 16.78
C GLN A 131 -9.06 -18.46 16.24
N ILE A 132 -8.76 -18.28 14.96
CA ILE A 132 -7.49 -18.75 14.38
C ILE A 132 -6.31 -17.95 14.95
N GLU A 133 -6.43 -16.63 15.09
CA GLU A 133 -5.39 -15.78 15.67
C GLU A 133 -4.99 -16.27 17.07
N ASP A 134 -5.93 -16.69 17.90
CA ASP A 134 -5.63 -17.24 19.23
C ASP A 134 -5.03 -18.66 19.17
N ARG A 135 -5.53 -19.54 18.29
CA ARG A 135 -4.96 -20.88 18.08
C ARG A 135 -3.52 -20.84 17.57
N SER A 136 -3.19 -19.86 16.74
CA SER A 136 -1.86 -19.66 16.17
C SER A 136 -0.77 -19.40 17.21
N LYS A 137 -1.15 -18.96 18.42
CA LYS A 137 -0.23 -18.71 19.54
C LYS A 137 0.21 -19.98 20.26
N VAL A 138 -0.51 -21.08 20.07
CA VAL A 138 -0.36 -22.32 20.84
C VAL A 138 0.04 -23.50 19.95
N THR A 139 -0.35 -23.48 18.68
CA THR A 139 -0.09 -24.59 17.74
C THR A 139 1.08 -24.27 16.81
N ASN A 140 2.01 -25.22 16.68
CA ASN A 140 3.07 -25.18 15.67
C ASN A 140 2.53 -25.85 14.39
N GLY A 141 1.85 -25.08 13.55
CA GLY A 141 1.31 -25.54 12.27
C GLY A 141 0.83 -24.38 11.41
N SER A 142 0.84 -24.56 10.09
CA SER A 142 0.34 -23.55 9.17
C SER A 142 -1.18 -23.49 9.22
N TYR A 143 -1.73 -22.30 9.48
CA TYR A 143 -3.17 -22.02 9.58
C TYR A 143 -3.68 -21.18 8.39
N TRP A 144 -2.84 -20.94 7.37
CA TRP A 144 -3.19 -20.08 6.24
C TRP A 144 -4.31 -20.63 5.40
N SER A 145 -4.41 -21.96 5.24
CA SER A 145 -5.54 -22.59 4.55
C SER A 145 -6.87 -22.28 5.24
N ASP A 146 -6.91 -22.28 6.57
CA ASP A 146 -8.13 -21.94 7.33
C ASP A 146 -8.47 -20.46 7.19
N VAL A 147 -7.45 -19.58 7.24
CA VAL A 147 -7.62 -18.14 7.03
C VAL A 147 -8.16 -17.87 5.62
N GLU A 148 -7.53 -18.42 4.59
CA GLU A 148 -7.97 -18.30 3.20
C GLU A 148 -9.39 -18.82 3.01
N CYS A 149 -9.73 -19.97 3.64
CA CYS A 149 -11.08 -20.53 3.60
C CYS A 149 -12.13 -19.55 4.15
N ILE A 150 -11.90 -18.92 5.30
CA ILE A 150 -12.82 -17.92 5.88
C ILE A 150 -12.98 -16.73 4.94
N PHE A 151 -11.88 -16.23 4.37
CA PHE A 151 -11.94 -15.15 3.40
C PHE A 151 -12.74 -15.56 2.16
N LYS A 152 -12.49 -16.74 1.60
CA LYS A 152 -13.22 -17.28 0.45
C LYS A 152 -14.71 -17.41 0.76
N GLN A 153 -15.07 -17.94 1.93
CA GLN A 153 -16.46 -18.02 2.39
C GLN A 153 -17.10 -16.63 2.45
N TYR A 154 -16.42 -15.63 3.00
CA TYR A 154 -16.90 -14.24 3.03
C TYR A 154 -17.11 -13.67 1.62
N TRP A 155 -16.08 -13.69 0.78
CA TRP A 155 -16.04 -13.03 -0.53
C TRP A 155 -16.92 -13.70 -1.59
N PHE A 156 -16.98 -15.03 -1.59
CA PHE A 156 -17.88 -15.80 -2.47
C PHE A 156 -19.28 -15.99 -1.89
N GLN A 157 -19.58 -15.36 -0.75
CA GLN A 157 -20.89 -15.43 -0.10
C GLN A 157 -21.34 -16.86 0.25
N LEU A 158 -20.39 -17.77 0.49
CA LEU A 158 -20.66 -19.12 0.96
C LEU A 158 -21.07 -19.10 2.44
N PRO A 159 -21.67 -20.17 2.98
CA PRO A 159 -21.88 -20.29 4.41
C PRO A 159 -20.56 -20.08 5.17
N LEU A 160 -20.57 -19.20 6.16
CA LEU A 160 -19.50 -19.09 7.16
C LEU A 160 -19.88 -20.05 8.28
N ASP A 161 -18.96 -20.93 8.67
CA ASP A 161 -19.23 -21.95 9.68
C ASP A 161 -19.78 -21.33 10.97
N GLU A 162 -20.67 -22.07 11.63
CA GLU A 162 -21.24 -21.61 12.89
C GLU A 162 -20.15 -21.31 13.90
N ILE A 163 -20.30 -20.17 14.56
CA ILE A 163 -19.44 -19.73 15.65
C ILE A 163 -19.43 -20.84 16.70
N GLN A 164 -18.35 -21.64 16.78
CA GLN A 164 -18.13 -22.50 17.93
C GLN A 164 -18.24 -21.63 19.19
N LYS A 165 -18.92 -22.11 20.24
CA LYS A 165 -18.98 -21.43 21.55
C LYS A 165 -17.56 -21.13 22.03
N GLY A 166 -17.08 -19.93 21.72
CA GLY A 166 -15.78 -19.38 22.12
C GLY A 166 -15.98 -18.18 23.03
N LEU A 167 -14.89 -17.45 23.30
CA LEU A 167 -14.75 -16.29 24.21
C LEU A 167 -16.00 -15.39 24.34
N GLU A 168 -16.25 -14.71 25.45
CA GLU A 168 -17.41 -13.80 25.56
C GLU A 168 -17.36 -12.61 24.57
N ARG A 169 -18.53 -12.01 24.26
CA ARG A 169 -18.62 -10.89 23.29
C ARG A 169 -17.66 -9.74 23.54
N SER A 170 -17.55 -9.34 24.81
CA SER A 170 -16.66 -8.29 25.27
C SER A 170 -15.19 -8.60 25.03
N ALA A 171 -14.79 -9.87 25.06
CA ALA A 171 -13.40 -10.29 24.87
C ALA A 171 -12.94 -10.13 23.41
N TRP A 172 -13.80 -10.45 22.43
CA TRP A 172 -13.45 -10.26 21.01
C TRP A 172 -13.38 -8.77 20.64
N GLU A 173 -14.35 -7.96 21.08
CA GLU A 173 -14.37 -6.51 20.81
C GLU A 173 -13.12 -5.85 21.42
N GLY A 174 -12.73 -6.24 22.63
CA GLY A 174 -11.48 -5.80 23.26
C GLY A 174 -10.23 -6.20 22.47
N ARG A 175 -10.19 -7.42 21.89
CA ARG A 175 -9.05 -7.89 21.08
C ARG A 175 -8.91 -7.11 19.77
N LEU A 176 -10.01 -6.87 19.05
CA LEU A 176 -10.00 -6.07 17.82
C LEU A 176 -9.46 -4.66 18.09
N LEU A 177 -9.96 -4.01 19.14
CA LEU A 177 -9.50 -2.68 19.54
C LEU A 177 -8.01 -2.66 19.91
N ALA A 178 -7.52 -3.71 20.59
CA ALA A 178 -6.10 -3.83 20.92
C ALA A 178 -5.23 -4.02 19.66
N ASN A 179 -5.69 -4.80 18.69
CA ASN A 179 -4.99 -4.99 17.42
C ASN A 179 -4.96 -3.70 16.58
N GLU A 180 -6.08 -2.98 16.51
CA GLU A 180 -6.19 -1.67 15.85
C GLU A 180 -5.30 -0.60 16.50
N ARG A 181 -5.23 -0.57 17.84
CA ARG A 181 -4.28 0.29 18.58
C ARG A 181 -2.85 -0.08 18.27
N THR A 182 -2.51 -1.37 18.26
CA THR A 182 -1.15 -1.83 17.92
C THR A 182 -0.74 -1.37 16.52
N LEU A 183 -1.64 -1.50 15.53
CA LEU A 183 -1.42 -1.01 14.16
C LEU A 183 -1.15 0.51 14.15
N ALA A 184 -1.98 1.26 14.87
CA ALA A 184 -1.89 2.72 14.98
C ALA A 184 -0.59 3.18 15.65
N ASP A 185 -0.19 2.52 16.74
CA ASP A 185 1.01 2.81 17.53
C ASP A 185 2.29 2.48 16.76
N LYS A 186 2.26 1.43 15.93
CA LYS A 186 3.34 1.10 14.98
C LYS A 186 3.37 2.00 13.75
N GLY A 187 2.51 3.02 13.69
CA GLY A 187 2.56 4.05 12.67
C GLY A 187 1.85 3.69 11.37
N HIS A 188 0.87 2.78 11.39
CA HIS A 188 0.04 2.50 10.22
C HIS A 188 -1.47 2.60 10.48
N TYR A 189 -2.29 2.47 9.43
CA TYR A 189 -3.74 2.66 9.46
C TYR A 189 -4.55 1.82 8.44
N MET A 190 -3.87 1.19 7.47
CA MET A 190 -4.50 0.30 6.49
C MET A 190 -4.46 -1.17 6.92
N SER A 191 -5.39 -1.97 6.41
CA SER A 191 -5.34 -3.44 6.41
C SER A 191 -4.47 -3.96 5.24
N ALA A 192 -4.35 -5.29 5.11
CA ALA A 192 -3.43 -5.96 4.18
C ALA A 192 -1.98 -5.51 4.37
N MET A 193 -1.57 -5.24 5.61
CA MET A 193 -0.26 -4.70 5.91
C MET A 193 0.62 -5.76 6.53
N MET A 194 1.81 -5.95 5.97
CA MET A 194 2.89 -6.74 6.55
C MET A 194 3.92 -5.81 7.18
N PHE A 195 4.33 -6.13 8.40
CA PHE A 195 5.39 -5.45 9.13
C PHE A 195 6.58 -6.38 9.31
N TYR A 196 7.74 -5.97 8.80
CA TYR A 196 8.98 -6.71 8.96
C TYR A 196 10.14 -5.76 9.23
N GLY A 197 10.86 -6.02 10.33
CA GLY A 197 12.07 -5.30 10.73
C GLY A 197 12.00 -3.78 10.62
N GLY A 198 10.94 -3.18 11.14
CA GLY A 198 10.75 -1.72 11.17
C GLY A 198 10.12 -1.11 9.91
N GLU A 199 9.71 -1.92 8.94
CA GLU A 199 9.14 -1.46 7.68
C GLU A 199 7.78 -2.08 7.39
N TRP A 200 6.97 -1.33 6.65
CA TRP A 200 5.64 -1.70 6.21
C TRP A 200 5.63 -2.05 4.72
N TYR A 201 4.88 -3.09 4.37
CA TYR A 201 4.66 -3.61 3.02
C TYR A 201 3.16 -3.85 2.83
N TRP A 202 2.55 -3.13 1.90
CA TRP A 202 1.10 -3.16 1.66
C TRP A 202 0.73 -4.13 0.54
N GLY A 203 -0.18 -5.04 0.85
CA GLY A 203 -0.83 -5.95 -0.10
C GLY A 203 0.16 -6.71 -0.98
N LEU A 204 -0.28 -7.05 -2.18
CA LEU A 204 0.58 -7.63 -3.20
C LEU A 204 1.57 -6.59 -3.78
N ASP A 205 1.16 -5.32 -3.85
CA ASP A 205 1.90 -4.25 -4.54
C ASP A 205 3.24 -3.87 -3.90
N ARG A 206 3.53 -4.37 -2.69
CA ARG A 206 4.81 -4.17 -2.00
C ARG A 206 5.47 -5.49 -1.60
N LEU A 207 4.97 -6.63 -2.06
CA LEU A 207 5.62 -7.92 -1.82
C LEU A 207 7.01 -7.94 -2.47
N ASP A 208 7.18 -7.35 -3.66
CA ASP A 208 8.47 -7.20 -4.31
C ASP A 208 9.54 -6.59 -3.40
N HIS A 209 9.19 -5.59 -2.58
CA HIS A 209 10.10 -4.99 -1.60
C HIS A 209 10.41 -5.91 -0.42
N LEU A 210 9.42 -6.68 0.07
CA LEU A 210 9.63 -7.63 1.16
C LEU A 210 10.50 -8.79 0.67
N GLU A 211 10.16 -9.37 -0.46
CA GLU A 211 10.90 -10.44 -1.13
C GLU A 211 12.34 -10.02 -1.40
N SER A 212 12.56 -8.85 -2.02
CA SER A 212 13.91 -8.32 -2.27
C SER A 212 14.72 -8.19 -0.98
N ARG A 213 14.06 -7.79 0.12
CA ARG A 213 14.73 -7.67 1.42
C ARG A 213 15.06 -9.03 2.03
N LEU A 214 14.17 -10.01 1.92
CA LEU A 214 14.40 -11.36 2.44
C LEU A 214 15.45 -12.12 1.59
N ASN A 215 15.43 -11.96 0.27
CA ASN A 215 16.47 -12.43 -0.65
C ASN A 215 17.84 -11.85 -0.30
N TYR A 216 17.93 -10.53 -0.07
CA TYR A 216 19.17 -9.89 0.39
C TYR A 216 19.72 -10.47 1.70
N LEU A 217 18.85 -11.03 2.55
CA LEU A 217 19.22 -11.69 3.80
C LEU A 217 19.59 -13.17 3.62
N GLY A 218 19.55 -13.70 2.40
CA GLY A 218 19.85 -15.08 2.06
C GLY A 218 18.74 -16.06 2.44
N LEU A 219 17.49 -15.59 2.53
CA LEU A 219 16.35 -16.42 2.95
C LEU A 219 15.54 -17.03 1.81
N GLY A 220 15.74 -16.54 0.58
CA GLY A 220 14.95 -16.97 -0.58
C GLY A 220 15.82 -17.35 -1.77
N ASP A 221 15.20 -17.40 -2.94
CA ASP A 221 15.71 -17.91 -4.21
C ASP A 221 16.02 -16.80 -5.25
N ASP A 222 16.11 -15.55 -4.79
CA ASP A 222 16.28 -14.35 -5.61
C ASP A 222 15.12 -14.07 -6.60
N GLN A 223 14.03 -14.83 -6.56
CA GLN A 223 12.85 -14.60 -7.39
C GLN A 223 11.92 -13.52 -6.80
N LEU A 224 11.32 -12.73 -7.69
CA LEU A 224 10.37 -11.65 -7.39
C LEU A 224 9.07 -11.81 -8.18
N PRO A 225 8.23 -12.84 -7.91
CA PRO A 225 6.99 -13.07 -8.63
C PRO A 225 6.00 -11.90 -8.56
N PHE A 226 6.01 -11.10 -7.48
CA PHE A 226 5.08 -9.97 -7.28
C PHE A 226 5.55 -8.63 -7.87
N ASN A 227 6.29 -8.68 -8.98
CA ASN A 227 6.76 -7.49 -9.70
C ASN A 227 6.00 -7.16 -10.99
N LYS A 228 4.95 -7.94 -11.32
CA LYS A 228 4.25 -7.85 -12.62
C LYS A 228 3.60 -6.49 -12.87
N THR A 229 3.24 -5.75 -11.81
CA THR A 229 2.62 -4.42 -11.90
C THR A 229 3.53 -3.36 -12.53
N TYR A 230 4.85 -3.57 -12.55
CA TYR A 230 5.80 -2.63 -13.15
C TYR A 230 6.82 -3.28 -14.09
N ASN A 231 7.20 -4.54 -13.86
CA ASN A 231 8.21 -5.22 -14.68
C ASN A 231 7.73 -5.45 -16.12
N GLN A 232 6.42 -5.67 -16.31
CA GLN A 232 5.81 -5.84 -17.63
C GLN A 232 5.32 -4.52 -18.25
N LEU A 233 5.42 -3.39 -17.53
CA LEU A 233 4.97 -2.11 -18.02
C LEU A 233 5.83 -1.68 -19.22
N CYS A 234 5.20 -1.40 -20.36
CA CYS A 234 5.90 -1.05 -21.61
C CYS A 234 6.85 -2.16 -22.13
N HIS A 235 6.54 -3.44 -21.86
CA HIS A 235 7.34 -4.58 -22.35
C HIS A 235 7.16 -4.85 -23.85
N SER A 236 6.04 -4.42 -24.44
CA SER A 236 5.79 -4.51 -25.88
C SER A 236 6.76 -3.66 -26.70
N ARG A 237 6.80 -3.86 -28.02
CA ARG A 237 7.49 -2.92 -28.91
C ARG A 237 6.80 -1.55 -28.85
N PRO A 238 7.54 -0.43 -28.73
CA PRO A 238 6.97 0.90 -28.77
C PRO A 238 6.18 1.12 -30.06
N LEU A 239 5.03 1.77 -29.95
CA LEU A 239 4.22 2.09 -31.11
C LEU A 239 4.82 3.26 -31.89
N THR A 240 4.79 3.16 -33.22
CA THR A 240 5.33 4.19 -34.13
C THR A 240 4.31 5.28 -34.43
N ALA A 241 3.01 4.94 -34.45
CA ALA A 241 1.91 5.86 -34.71
C ALA A 241 0.80 5.70 -33.66
N SER A 242 -0.01 6.75 -33.48
CA SER A 242 -1.22 6.67 -32.67
C SER A 242 -2.31 5.89 -33.41
N ASP A 243 -3.10 5.13 -32.66
CA ASP A 243 -4.29 4.43 -33.16
C ASP A 243 -5.53 5.16 -32.65
N SER A 244 -6.51 5.42 -33.53
CA SER A 244 -7.76 6.09 -33.16
C SER A 244 -8.62 5.30 -32.16
N ARG A 245 -8.39 3.98 -32.05
CA ARG A 245 -9.04 3.11 -31.06
C ARG A 245 -8.45 3.30 -29.66
N HIS A 246 -7.24 3.83 -29.53
CA HIS A 246 -6.63 4.04 -28.21
C HIS A 246 -7.35 5.17 -27.47
N LYS A 247 -7.76 4.87 -26.23
CA LYS A 247 -8.28 5.88 -25.32
C LYS A 247 -7.15 6.81 -24.87
N LYS A 248 -7.48 8.08 -24.62
CA LYS A 248 -6.56 9.01 -23.95
C LYS A 248 -6.20 8.49 -22.56
N LEU A 249 -4.95 8.70 -22.16
CA LEU A 249 -4.49 8.44 -20.80
C LEU A 249 -4.81 9.66 -19.94
N THR A 250 -5.74 9.53 -19.00
CA THR A 250 -6.08 10.64 -18.08
C THR A 250 -5.36 10.45 -16.75
N LEU A 251 -4.60 11.45 -16.31
CA LEU A 251 -3.89 11.45 -15.04
C LEU A 251 -4.46 12.52 -14.11
N TYR A 252 -5.00 12.13 -12.97
CA TYR A 252 -5.37 13.06 -11.90
C TYR A 252 -4.15 13.34 -11.01
N PHE A 253 -3.66 14.56 -11.05
CA PHE A 253 -2.37 14.93 -10.48
C PHE A 253 -2.52 15.88 -9.29
N SER A 254 -1.96 15.53 -8.14
CA SER A 254 -1.85 16.45 -7.02
C SER A 254 -0.39 16.86 -6.82
N ILE A 255 -0.12 18.16 -6.90
CA ILE A 255 1.22 18.74 -6.73
C ILE A 255 1.83 18.55 -5.34
N ARG A 256 1.00 18.20 -4.36
CA ARG A 256 1.43 17.91 -2.99
C ARG A 256 1.66 16.41 -2.76
N SER A 257 1.31 15.56 -3.72
CA SER A 257 1.39 14.11 -3.60
C SER A 257 2.69 13.59 -4.22
N PRO A 258 3.61 13.01 -3.44
CA PRO A 258 4.80 12.38 -3.99
C PRO A 258 4.47 11.20 -4.91
N TYR A 259 3.36 10.48 -4.67
CA TYR A 259 2.89 9.45 -5.61
C TYR A 259 2.46 10.05 -6.95
N SER A 260 1.83 11.23 -6.97
CA SER A 260 1.45 11.89 -8.22
C SER A 260 2.68 12.30 -9.02
N HIS A 261 3.78 12.69 -8.37
CA HIS A 261 5.04 12.98 -9.06
C HIS A 261 5.62 11.73 -9.74
N LEU A 262 5.73 10.60 -9.02
CA LEU A 262 6.19 9.33 -9.62
C LEU A 262 5.23 8.84 -10.73
N GLY A 263 3.92 8.94 -10.47
CA GLY A 263 2.87 8.59 -11.42
C GLY A 263 2.91 9.43 -12.69
N LEU A 264 3.24 10.73 -12.60
CA LEU A 264 3.42 11.61 -13.76
C LEU A 264 4.55 11.11 -14.66
N GLN A 265 5.72 10.78 -14.09
CA GLN A 265 6.84 10.25 -14.87
C GLN A 265 6.49 8.93 -15.57
N GLN A 266 5.81 8.01 -14.87
CA GLN A 266 5.35 6.76 -15.47
C GLN A 266 4.27 6.97 -16.54
N ALA A 267 3.34 7.91 -16.33
CA ALA A 267 2.31 8.25 -17.30
C ALA A 267 2.92 8.86 -18.59
N ILE A 268 3.93 9.72 -18.47
CA ILE A 268 4.68 10.27 -19.61
C ILE A 268 5.40 9.14 -20.37
N LYS A 269 6.09 8.25 -19.65
CA LYS A 269 6.75 7.07 -20.24
C LYS A 269 5.75 6.22 -21.03
N MET A 270 4.61 5.90 -20.43
CA MET A 270 3.57 5.09 -21.04
C MET A 270 2.93 5.78 -22.25
N ALA A 271 2.59 7.07 -22.13
CA ALA A 271 2.03 7.86 -23.22
C ALA A 271 2.96 7.93 -24.43
N LYS A 272 4.26 8.12 -24.21
CA LYS A 272 5.27 8.09 -25.27
C LYS A 272 5.39 6.70 -25.92
N HIS A 273 5.45 5.65 -25.10
CA HIS A 273 5.62 4.28 -25.58
C HIS A 273 4.44 3.81 -26.44
N TYR A 274 3.22 4.12 -26.04
CA TYR A 274 1.99 3.68 -26.70
C TYR A 274 1.33 4.76 -27.59
N ARG A 275 2.01 5.90 -27.81
CA ARG A 275 1.49 7.03 -28.61
C ARG A 275 0.10 7.50 -28.16
N LEU A 276 -0.10 7.57 -26.84
CA LEU A 276 -1.36 8.01 -26.23
C LEU A 276 -1.35 9.52 -26.02
N LYS A 277 -2.51 10.14 -26.17
CA LYS A 277 -2.72 11.50 -25.65
C LYS A 277 -2.77 11.45 -24.13
N LEU A 278 -1.83 12.12 -23.47
CA LEU A 278 -1.82 12.31 -22.01
C LEU A 278 -2.65 13.55 -21.65
N ASP A 279 -3.70 13.37 -20.85
CA ASP A 279 -4.60 14.42 -20.35
C ASP A 279 -4.40 14.56 -18.85
N ILE A 280 -3.63 15.56 -18.42
CA ILE A 280 -3.32 15.81 -17.01
C ILE A 280 -4.39 16.73 -16.42
N LYS A 281 -5.01 16.27 -15.33
CA LYS A 281 -6.04 16.98 -14.58
C LYS A 281 -5.53 17.28 -13.16
N PRO A 282 -5.09 18.52 -12.88
CA PRO A 282 -4.72 18.91 -11.53
C PRO A 282 -5.89 18.75 -10.55
N VAL A 283 -5.60 18.22 -9.37
CA VAL A 283 -6.57 18.08 -8.27
C VAL A 283 -6.06 18.80 -7.02
N LEU A 284 -6.99 19.47 -6.32
CA LEU A 284 -6.68 20.16 -5.08
C LEU A 284 -6.23 19.16 -3.99
N PRO A 285 -5.13 19.44 -3.28
CA PRO A 285 -4.70 18.61 -2.16
C PRO A 285 -5.80 18.43 -1.12
N MET A 286 -5.81 17.27 -0.45
CA MET A 286 -6.82 16.89 0.56
C MET A 286 -7.06 18.00 1.60
N VAL A 287 -5.99 18.56 2.17
CA VAL A 287 -6.08 19.62 3.19
C VAL A 287 -6.77 20.89 2.68
N MET A 288 -6.57 21.24 1.41
CA MET A 288 -7.25 22.40 0.80
C MET A 288 -8.72 22.12 0.45
N ARG A 289 -9.14 20.85 0.49
CA ARG A 289 -10.54 20.44 0.37
C ARG A 289 -11.23 20.25 1.74
N GLY A 290 -10.58 20.68 2.83
CA GLY A 290 -11.10 20.50 4.19
C GLY A 290 -10.90 19.11 4.78
N LEU A 291 -10.08 18.26 4.14
CA LEU A 291 -9.85 16.88 4.59
C LEU A 291 -8.58 16.76 5.45
N SER A 292 -8.66 15.97 6.51
CA SER A 292 -7.51 15.69 7.38
C SER A 292 -6.45 14.85 6.67
N VAL A 293 -5.17 15.15 6.94
CA VAL A 293 -4.04 14.30 6.57
C VAL A 293 -3.18 14.11 7.82
N PRO A 294 -3.46 13.09 8.64
CA PRO A 294 -2.74 12.86 9.88
C PRO A 294 -1.25 12.62 9.65
N LYS A 295 -0.41 13.00 10.64
CA LYS A 295 1.06 12.88 10.55
C LYS A 295 1.52 11.46 10.21
N ARG A 296 0.88 10.45 10.80
CA ARG A 296 1.15 9.03 10.55
C ARG A 296 1.01 8.67 9.06
N LYS A 297 -0.10 9.08 8.44
CA LYS A 297 -0.36 8.89 7.01
C LYS A 297 0.71 9.57 6.15
N LYS A 298 1.05 10.81 6.47
CA LYS A 298 2.10 11.56 5.76
C LYS A 298 3.46 10.85 5.82
N MET A 299 3.86 10.35 7.00
CA MET A 299 5.16 9.69 7.17
C MET A 299 5.24 8.35 6.45
N TYR A 300 4.20 7.52 6.49
CA TYR A 300 4.15 6.28 5.72
C TYR A 300 4.29 6.55 4.22
N ILE A 301 3.45 7.45 3.68
CA ILE A 301 3.47 7.83 2.26
C ILE A 301 4.88 8.24 1.83
N PHE A 302 5.52 9.11 2.62
CA PHE A 302 6.85 9.63 2.30
C PHE A 302 7.94 8.55 2.26
N HIS A 303 7.94 7.61 3.22
CA HIS A 303 8.93 6.54 3.23
C HIS A 303 8.67 5.52 2.11
N ASP A 304 7.41 5.21 1.82
CA ASP A 304 7.06 4.29 0.75
C ASP A 304 7.41 4.85 -0.63
N THR A 305 7.01 6.09 -0.93
CA THR A 305 7.31 6.75 -2.21
C THR A 305 8.80 6.85 -2.46
N LYS A 306 9.61 7.01 -1.41
CA LYS A 306 11.07 7.04 -1.55
C LYS A 306 11.63 5.70 -2.02
N ARG A 307 11.12 4.58 -1.51
CA ARG A 307 11.50 3.23 -1.98
C ARG A 307 11.00 2.97 -3.40
N GLU A 308 9.77 3.40 -3.71
CA GLU A 308 9.21 3.29 -5.06
C GLU A 308 10.01 4.08 -6.10
N ALA A 309 10.44 5.30 -5.77
CA ALA A 309 11.28 6.09 -6.67
C ALA A 309 12.63 5.40 -6.93
N GLN A 310 13.26 4.86 -5.88
CA GLN A 310 14.51 4.12 -6.04
C GLN A 310 14.33 2.89 -6.93
N LYS A 311 13.24 2.13 -6.72
CA LYS A 311 12.88 0.97 -7.56
C LYS A 311 12.76 1.36 -9.03
N LEU A 312 12.17 2.52 -9.32
CA LEU A 312 11.96 3.03 -10.67
C LEU A 312 13.18 3.80 -11.24
N GLY A 313 14.27 3.96 -10.48
CA GLY A 313 15.42 4.76 -10.88
C GLY A 313 15.13 6.28 -10.98
N ILE A 314 14.07 6.75 -10.31
CA ILE A 314 13.66 8.15 -10.30
C ILE A 314 14.41 8.91 -9.19
N ASP A 315 15.04 10.03 -9.53
CA ASP A 315 15.59 10.92 -8.50
C ASP A 315 14.44 11.55 -7.70
N TYR A 316 14.44 11.27 -6.40
CA TYR A 316 13.42 11.78 -5.48
C TYR A 316 13.66 13.26 -5.11
N GLY A 317 14.89 13.76 -5.30
CA GLY A 317 15.23 15.16 -5.04
C GLY A 317 14.99 15.63 -3.60
N PHE A 318 14.69 16.92 -3.47
CA PHE A 318 14.30 17.57 -2.22
C PHE A 318 12.79 17.56 -2.04
N VAL A 319 12.34 17.52 -0.78
CA VAL A 319 10.91 17.47 -0.47
C VAL A 319 10.36 18.88 -0.32
N ALA A 320 9.46 19.25 -1.22
CA ALA A 320 8.57 20.40 -1.06
C ALA A 320 7.20 19.93 -0.54
N ASP A 321 6.60 20.69 0.38
CA ASP A 321 5.24 20.44 0.89
C ASP A 321 4.37 21.70 0.69
N PRO A 322 4.07 22.08 -0.58
CA PRO A 322 3.31 23.29 -0.87
C PRO A 322 1.87 23.17 -0.33
N LEU A 323 1.35 24.28 0.19
CA LEU A 323 -0.04 24.38 0.66
C LEU A 323 -0.57 25.81 0.43
N GLY A 324 -1.88 25.94 0.26
CA GLY A 324 -2.54 27.23 0.08
C GLY A 324 -2.01 27.94 -1.17
N GLU A 325 -1.49 29.15 -0.97
CA GLU A 325 -0.95 29.99 -2.04
C GLU A 325 0.12 29.32 -2.91
N GLY A 326 0.95 28.44 -2.33
CA GLY A 326 1.95 27.71 -3.12
C GLY A 326 1.29 26.84 -4.20
N VAL A 327 0.22 26.13 -3.83
CA VAL A 327 -0.56 25.30 -4.76
C VAL A 327 -1.32 26.17 -5.75
N ASN A 328 -1.95 27.26 -5.28
CA ASN A 328 -2.72 28.17 -6.13
C ASN A 328 -1.83 28.76 -7.24
N ARG A 329 -0.63 29.23 -6.90
CA ARG A 329 0.34 29.76 -7.88
C ARG A 329 0.79 28.71 -8.87
N CYS A 330 1.03 27.49 -8.42
CA CYS A 330 1.42 26.43 -9.34
C CYS A 330 0.30 26.09 -10.32
N TYR A 331 -0.94 26.02 -9.86
CA TYR A 331 -2.08 25.67 -10.71
C TYR A 331 -2.56 26.83 -11.59
N SER A 332 -2.36 28.08 -11.20
CA SER A 332 -2.72 29.23 -12.04
C SER A 332 -1.91 29.29 -13.34
N LEU A 333 -0.65 28.83 -13.31
CA LEU A 333 0.21 28.78 -14.50
C LEU A 333 0.01 27.51 -15.34
N PHE A 334 -0.67 26.48 -14.82
CA PHE A 334 -0.82 25.21 -15.53
C PHE A 334 -1.50 25.36 -16.88
N LYS A 335 -2.58 26.15 -16.97
CA LYS A 335 -3.28 26.39 -18.23
C LYS A 335 -2.42 27.14 -19.25
N TYR A 336 -1.58 28.05 -18.77
CA TYR A 336 -0.61 28.75 -19.62
C TYR A 336 0.45 27.77 -20.15
N ALA A 337 1.01 26.91 -19.31
CA ALA A 337 1.94 25.85 -19.73
C ALA A 337 1.30 24.88 -20.76
N GLN A 338 0.04 24.52 -20.58
CA GLN A 338 -0.71 23.71 -21.56
C GLN A 338 -0.83 24.39 -22.92
N ASN A 339 -1.06 25.71 -22.97
CA ASN A 339 -1.15 26.45 -24.22
C ASN A 339 0.20 26.52 -24.95
N LEU A 340 1.31 26.41 -24.21
CA LEU A 340 2.66 26.33 -24.75
C LEU A 340 3.13 24.90 -25.05
N GLY A 341 2.37 23.87 -24.66
CA GLY A 341 2.73 22.46 -24.81
C GLY A 341 3.88 21.99 -23.92
N CYS A 342 4.09 22.66 -22.78
CA CYS A 342 5.16 22.35 -21.82
C CYS A 342 4.63 22.00 -20.41
N GLU A 343 3.37 21.58 -20.32
CA GLU A 343 2.72 21.29 -19.04
C GLU A 343 3.36 20.10 -18.29
N GLN A 344 3.98 19.17 -19.01
CA GLN A 344 4.64 18.00 -18.43
C GLN A 344 5.94 18.43 -17.73
N GLU A 345 6.80 19.17 -18.43
CA GLU A 345 8.05 19.72 -17.90
C GLU A 345 7.78 20.66 -16.73
N TYR A 346 6.75 21.51 -16.85
CA TYR A 346 6.32 22.40 -15.78
C TYR A 346 5.99 21.65 -14.49
N LEU A 347 5.13 20.62 -14.58
CA LEU A 347 4.73 19.82 -13.41
C LEU A 347 5.85 18.93 -12.85
N LEU A 348 6.91 18.68 -13.61
CA LEU A 348 8.10 17.97 -13.12
C LEU A 348 9.09 18.90 -12.40
N THR A 349 8.98 20.23 -12.56
CA THR A 349 10.02 21.20 -12.15
C THR A 349 9.57 22.25 -11.13
N TYR A 350 8.26 22.45 -10.92
CA TYR A 350 7.66 23.56 -10.17
C TYR A 350 8.24 23.91 -8.79
#